data_AF-A0A959FK14-F1
#
_entry.id   AF-A0A959FK14-F1
#
_cell.length_a   1.000
_cell.length_b   1.000
_cell.length_c   1.000
_cell.angle_alpha   90.00
_cell.angle_beta   90.00
_cell.angle_gamma   90.00
#
_symmetry.space_group_name_H-M   'P 1'
#
loop_
_entity.id
_entity.type
_entity.pdbx_description
1 polymer ?
#
loop_
_entity_poly.entity_id
_entity_poly.type
_entity_poly.pdbx_seq_one_letter_code
_entity_poly.pdbx_strand_id
1 'polypeptide(L)'
;FADHYWEVQLDGATGEPLQVALRRSDFLEQLHDGSLFDLQLNTRGDWIKLVYTSLMGISLLTFSLTGFWLWYGPKIMRRQSR
;
A
#
# COMPACT_ATOMS: atom_id res chain seq x y z
N PHE A 1 8.46 3.05 -24.72
CA PHE A 1 8.71 3.58 -23.37
C PHE A 1 8.84 2.47 -22.32
N ALA A 2 9.23 1.24 -22.69
CA ALA A 2 9.27 0.10 -21.76
C ALA A 2 10.55 0.04 -20.90
N ASP A 3 11.57 0.85 -21.21
CA ASP A 3 12.93 0.70 -20.65
C ASP A 3 13.50 1.99 -20.04
N HIS A 4 12.68 2.99 -19.72
CA HIS A 4 13.14 4.30 -19.22
C HIS A 4 12.52 4.64 -17.87
N TYR A 5 13.04 4.01 -16.82
CA TYR A 5 12.67 4.25 -15.42
C TYR A 5 13.35 5.51 -14.89
N TRP A 6 12.96 6.70 -15.35
CA TRP A 6 13.41 7.96 -14.75
C TRP A 6 12.33 8.52 -13.83
N GLU A 7 12.69 8.81 -12.59
CA GLU A 7 11.88 9.52 -11.61
C GLU A 7 12.32 10.98 -11.56
N VAL A 8 11.35 11.89 -11.49
CA VAL A 8 11.57 13.31 -11.24
C VAL A 8 10.85 13.66 -9.94
N GLN A 9 11.60 14.10 -8.94
CA GLN A 9 11.08 14.62 -7.68
C GLN A 9 11.00 16.13 -7.73
N LEU A 10 9.85 16.68 -7.37
CA LEU A 10 9.57 18.11 -7.37
C LEU A 10 9.34 18.60 -5.94
N ASP A 11 9.71 19.83 -5.66
CA ASP A 11 9.30 20.54 -4.44
C ASP A 11 7.78 20.71 -4.45
N GLY A 12 7.10 20.27 -3.39
CA GLY A 12 5.63 20.30 -3.32
C GLY A 12 5.01 21.70 -3.17
N ALA A 13 5.80 22.72 -2.85
CA ALA A 13 5.37 24.11 -2.70
C ALA A 13 5.74 24.97 -3.91
N THR A 14 6.92 24.78 -4.51
CA THR A 14 7.42 25.61 -5.63
C THR A 14 7.34 24.93 -6.99
N GLY A 15 7.28 23.60 -7.03
CA GLY A 15 7.33 22.80 -8.26
C GLY A 15 8.71 22.71 -8.89
N GLU A 16 9.77 23.22 -8.24
CA GLU A 16 11.14 23.12 -8.74
C GLU A 16 11.66 21.67 -8.67
N PRO A 17 12.45 21.21 -9.65
CA PRO A 17 13.03 19.87 -9.64
C PRO A 17 14.11 19.74 -8.57
N LEU A 18 13.88 18.84 -7.61
CA LEU A 18 14.83 18.49 -6.55
C LEU A 18 15.79 17.38 -6.98
N GLN A 19 15.28 16.38 -7.74
CA GLN A 19 16.06 15.23 -8.14
C GLN A 19 15.53 14.60 -9.43
N VAL A 20 16.46 14.20 -10.30
CA VAL A 20 16.19 13.36 -11.48
C VAL A 20 17.08 12.13 -11.40
N ALA A 21 16.50 10.94 -11.28
CA ALA A 21 17.26 9.71 -11.04
C ALA A 21 16.58 8.48 -11.65
N LEU A 22 17.32 7.38 -11.74
CA LEU A 22 16.76 6.09 -12.13
C LEU A 22 15.82 5.57 -11.02
N ARG A 23 14.57 5.25 -11.37
CA ARG A 23 13.56 4.72 -10.46
C ARG A 23 13.89 3.27 -10.11
N ARG A 24 14.12 3.02 -8.82
CA ARG A 24 14.34 1.68 -8.26
C ARG A 24 13.14 1.15 -7.49
N SER A 25 12.16 2.01 -7.24
CA SER A 25 10.95 1.71 -6.48
C SER A 25 9.98 0.79 -7.24
N ASP A 26 10.12 0.63 -8.55
CA ASP A 26 9.27 -0.25 -9.37
C ASP A 26 9.21 -1.68 -8.84
N PHE A 27 10.35 -2.23 -8.43
CA PHE A 27 10.38 -3.57 -7.86
C PHE A 27 9.54 -3.63 -6.57
N LEU A 28 9.69 -2.63 -5.70
CA LEU A 28 8.93 -2.56 -4.45
C LEU A 28 7.44 -2.32 -4.71
N GLU A 29 7.09 -1.51 -5.70
CA GLU A 29 5.71 -1.25 -6.11
C GLU A 29 5.05 -2.53 -6.62
N GLN A 30 5.70 -3.25 -7.53
CA GLN A 30 5.20 -4.51 -8.08
C GLN A 30 5.06 -5.58 -7.01
N LEU A 31 6.00 -5.62 -6.07
CA LEU A 31 5.92 -6.53 -4.92
C LEU A 31 4.77 -6.14 -3.98
N HIS A 32 4.61 -4.85 -3.72
CA HIS A 32 3.61 -4.31 -2.79
C HIS A 32 2.19 -4.46 -3.30
N ASP A 33 1.93 -4.27 -4.60
CA ASP A 33 0.58 -4.41 -5.15
C ASP A 33 0.29 -5.82 -5.68
N GLY A 34 1.27 -6.72 -5.64
CA GLY A 34 1.15 -8.11 -6.07
C GLY A 34 1.31 -8.33 -7.58
N SER A 35 1.48 -7.27 -8.38
CA SER A 35 1.68 -7.38 -9.84
C SER A 35 3.00 -8.03 -10.23
N LEU A 36 3.96 -8.12 -9.29
CA LEU A 36 5.15 -8.93 -9.47
C LEU A 36 4.76 -10.36 -9.87
N PHE A 37 3.82 -10.97 -9.15
CA PHE A 37 3.35 -12.32 -9.43
C PHE A 37 2.55 -12.42 -10.72
N ASP A 38 1.78 -11.38 -11.08
CA ASP A 38 1.13 -11.34 -12.39
C ASP A 38 2.16 -11.37 -13.53
N LEU A 39 3.28 -10.66 -13.38
CA LEU A 39 4.40 -10.67 -14.32
C LEU A 39 5.10 -12.03 -14.41
N GLN A 40 5.39 -12.68 -13.27
CA GLN A 40 6.06 -14.00 -13.30
C GLN A 40 5.17 -15.13 -13.82
N LEU A 41 3.87 -15.07 -13.55
CA LEU A 41 2.91 -16.10 -13.93
C LEU A 41 2.22 -15.80 -15.28
N ASN A 42 2.53 -14.65 -15.88
CA ASN A 42 1.99 -14.18 -17.16
C ASN A 42 0.45 -14.23 -17.19
N THR A 43 -0.17 -13.85 -16.07
CA THR A 43 -1.62 -13.79 -15.93
C THR A 43 -2.15 -12.59 -16.71
N ARG A 44 -3.27 -12.78 -17.42
CA ARG A 44 -3.89 -11.70 -18.20
C ARG A 44 -4.79 -10.87 -17.30
N GLY A 45 -4.55 -9.56 -17.24
CA GLY A 45 -5.48 -8.60 -16.64
C GLY A 45 -5.33 -8.39 -15.13
N ASP A 46 -4.11 -8.56 -14.59
CA ASP A 46 -3.74 -8.20 -13.21
C ASP A 46 -4.66 -8.76 -12.11
N TRP A 47 -5.20 -9.97 -12.34
CA TRP A 47 -6.13 -10.60 -11.40
C TRP A 47 -5.49 -10.90 -10.04
N ILE A 48 -4.19 -11.23 -10.00
CA ILE A 48 -3.51 -11.53 -8.74
C ILE A 48 -3.42 -10.24 -7.91
N LYS A 49 -2.98 -9.14 -8.53
CA LYS A 49 -2.99 -7.81 -7.91
C LYS A 49 -4.38 -7.43 -7.39
N LEU A 50 -5.44 -7.60 -8.18
CA LEU A 50 -6.81 -7.28 -7.75
C LEU A 50 -7.24 -8.07 -6.52
N VAL A 51 -7.03 -9.39 -6.52
CA VAL A 51 -7.38 -10.26 -5.39
C VAL A 51 -6.53 -9.91 -4.17
N TYR A 52 -5.22 -9.80 -4.35
CA TYR A 52 -4.27 -9.49 -3.28
C TYR A 52 -4.59 -8.16 -2.60
N THR A 53 -4.72 -7.08 -3.37
CA THR A 53 -5.02 -5.74 -2.84
C THR A 53 -6.37 -5.68 -2.14
N SER A 54 -7.39 -6.36 -2.68
CA SER A 54 -8.71 -6.44 -2.04
C SER A 54 -8.66 -7.17 -0.70
N LEU A 55 -7.97 -8.31 -0.65
CA LEU A 55 -7.80 -9.09 0.58
C LEU A 55 -7.00 -8.32 1.64
N MET A 56 -5.92 -7.63 1.23
CA MET A 56 -5.13 -6.79 2.13
C MET A 56 -5.96 -5.62 2.68
N GLY A 57 -6.77 -4.96 1.85
CA GLY A 57 -7.66 -3.89 2.27
C GLY A 57 -8.69 -4.33 3.31
N ILE A 58 -9.35 -5.46 3.08
CA ILE A 58 -10.32 -6.05 4.04
C ILE A 58 -9.62 -6.43 5.34
N SER A 59 -8.42 -7.03 5.26
CA SER A 59 -7.63 -7.42 6.42
C SER A 59 -7.22 -6.21 7.25
N LEU A 60 -6.70 -5.15 6.59
CA LEU A 60 -6.31 -3.91 7.24
C LEU A 60 -7.49 -3.25 7.94
N LEU A 61 -8.65 -3.17 7.27
CA LEU A 61 -9.87 -2.62 7.84
C LEU A 61 -10.29 -3.44 9.08
N THR A 62 -10.31 -4.76 8.98
CA THR A 62 -10.70 -5.65 10.07
C THR A 62 -9.76 -5.51 11.27
N PHE A 63 -8.44 -5.51 11.04
CA PHE A 63 -7.44 -5.35 12.09
C PHE A 63 -7.48 -3.95 12.71
N SER A 64 -7.75 -2.92 11.92
CA SER A 64 -7.93 -1.56 12.44
C SER A 64 -9.15 -1.50 13.36
N LEU A 65 -10.32 -1.97 12.90
CA LEU A 65 -11.55 -1.96 13.69
C LEU A 65 -11.41 -2.76 14.99
N THR A 66 -10.89 -3.99 14.89
CA THR A 66 -10.69 -4.85 16.06
C THR A 66 -9.61 -4.31 16.99
N GLY A 67 -8.52 -3.74 16.46
CA GLY A 67 -7.48 -3.08 17.23
C GLY A 67 -8.00 -1.87 18.02
N PHE A 68 -8.77 -0.99 17.39
CA PHE A 68 -9.41 0.14 18.07
C PHE A 68 -10.42 -0.32 19.11
N TRP A 69 -11.19 -1.37 18.82
CA TRP A 69 -12.11 -1.97 19.79
C TRP A 69 -11.39 -2.49 21.02
N LEU A 70 -10.30 -3.27 20.85
CA LEU A 70 -9.50 -3.79 21.96
C LEU A 70 -8.82 -2.68 22.78
N TRP A 71 -8.47 -1.56 22.14
CA TRP A 71 -7.87 -0.42 22.83
C TRP A 71 -8.89 0.41 23.62
N TYR A 72 -10.08 0.64 23.06
CA TYR A 72 -11.11 1.49 23.68
C TYR A 72 -12.04 0.72 24.61
N GLY A 73 -12.40 -0.52 24.26
CA GLY A 73 -13.34 -1.37 25.01
C GLY A 73 -13.05 -1.49 26.50
N PRO A 74 -11.81 -1.82 26.92
CA PRO A 74 -11.47 -1.91 28.34
C PRO A 74 -11.63 -0.60 29.11
N LYS A 75 -11.47 0.55 28.44
CA LYS A 75 -11.65 1.87 29.06
C LYS A 75 -13.11 2.13 29.40
N ILE A 76 -14.04 1.67 28.57
CA ILE A 76 -15.48 1.76 28.84
C ILE A 76 -15.86 0.82 29.99
N MET A 77 -15.42 -0.44 29.94
CA MET A 77 -15.77 -1.44 30.95
C MET A 77 -15.35 -1.01 32.35
N ARG A 78 -14.14 -0.43 32.49
CA ARG A 78 -13.63 0.10 33.77
C ARG A 78 -14.39 1.34 34.27
N ARG A 79 -15.01 2.12 33.37
CA ARG A 79 -15.86 3.27 33.76
C ARG A 79 -17.23 2.82 34.25
N GLN A 80 -17.77 1.74 33.69
CA GLN A 80 -19.07 1.19 34.10
C GLN A 80 -18.98 0.38 35.40
N SER A 81 -17.80 -0.17 35.73
CA SER A 81 -17.57 -0.90 36.97
C SER A 81 -17.20 -0.01 38.17
N ARG A 82 -17.14 1.32 37.99
CA ARG A 82 -16.93 2.32 39.05
C ARG A 82 -18.24 3.04 39.31
#